data_AF-A0A915BR91-F1
#
_entry.id   AF-A0A915BR91-F1
#
_cell.length_a   1.000
_cell.length_b   1.000
_cell.length_c   1.000
_cell.angle_alpha   90.00
_cell.angle_beta   90.00
_cell.angle_gamma   90.00
#
_symmetry.space_group_name_H-M   'P 1'
#
loop_
_entity.id
_entity.type
_entity.pdbx_description
1 polymer ?
#
loop_
_entity_poly.entity_id
_entity_poly.type
_entity_poly.pdbx_seq_one_letter_code
_entity_poly.pdbx_strand_id
1 'polypeptide(L)'
;MNPTSARLTAVIEHFCETNSERMNATIAKFTSGPSRLESFVRYSQRYGRKLETLCFVVDNWLSSEGVYEHSTLRSEHVITLLLQFGIGILHGKHSPLDFINQSVFLSPLVDNTEGINSDGEYMIMASLGDILISFVSYLASERFANACALSMLMPGSTNNGRTLLLSKPYQWALLSAVAFRTFHHVALTSTFEALHLEGDSGTWDFGESDTPMVIPGDMSTSNGVNLQRIIAALKKWSGVKEIMCRTVRRDQLMISCAGSITARQCLQRLLLIEQSRLIDFICSDTIPAEARSESL
;
A
#
# COMPACT_ATOMS: atom_id res chain seq x y z
N MET A 1 22.11 -3.54 -1.07
CA MET A 1 21.11 -2.47 -0.87
C MET A 1 20.21 -2.41 -2.10
N ASN A 2 18.89 -2.43 -1.91
CA ASN A 2 17.93 -2.31 -3.00
C ASN A 2 17.80 -0.82 -3.42
N PRO A 3 18.05 -0.44 -4.68
CA PRO A 3 18.01 0.95 -5.12
C PRO A 3 16.64 1.61 -4.89
N THR A 4 15.55 0.85 -5.00
CA THR A 4 14.19 1.34 -4.73
C THR A 4 14.01 1.72 -3.25
N SER A 5 14.60 0.93 -2.36
CA SER A 5 14.54 1.17 -0.91
C SER A 5 15.34 2.40 -0.47
N ALA A 6 16.52 2.61 -1.08
CA ALA A 6 17.31 3.81 -0.84
C ALA A 6 16.56 5.08 -1.30
N ARG A 7 15.91 5.03 -2.48
CA ARG A 7 15.09 6.15 -2.97
C ARG A 7 13.89 6.41 -2.05
N LEU A 8 13.19 5.35 -1.62
CA LEU A 8 12.07 5.48 -0.69
C LEU A 8 12.50 6.10 0.65
N THR A 9 13.67 5.73 1.15
CA THR A 9 14.23 6.33 2.37
C THR A 9 14.38 7.85 2.24
N ALA A 10 14.96 8.32 1.12
CA ALA A 10 15.09 9.75 0.86
C ALA A 10 13.73 10.47 0.74
N VAL A 11 12.74 9.83 0.09
CA VAL A 11 11.37 10.38 0.00
C VAL A 11 10.71 10.47 1.37
N ILE A 12 10.86 9.45 2.22
CA ILE A 12 10.35 9.44 3.59
C ILE A 12 10.96 10.59 4.40
N GLU A 13 12.28 10.73 4.36
CA GLU A 13 13.00 11.76 5.11
C GLU A 13 12.53 13.15 4.69
N HIS A 14 12.48 13.42 3.38
CA HIS A 14 12.01 14.69 2.84
C HIS A 14 10.54 14.99 3.22
N PHE A 15 9.67 13.99 3.14
CA PHE A 15 8.26 14.13 3.53
C PHE A 15 8.13 14.49 5.02
N CYS A 16 8.90 13.85 5.89
CA CYS A 16 8.85 14.06 7.33
C CYS A 16 9.49 15.40 7.75
N GLU A 17 10.52 15.86 7.05
CA GLU A 17 11.07 17.21 7.22
C GLU A 17 10.03 18.28 6.88
N THR A 18 9.36 18.13 5.73
CA THR A 18 8.32 19.04 5.26
C THR A 18 7.10 19.06 6.19
N ASN A 19 6.74 17.90 6.76
CA ASN A 19 5.58 17.74 7.64
C ASN A 19 5.96 17.62 9.13
N SER A 20 7.08 18.20 9.54
CA SER A 20 7.66 18.01 10.89
C SER A 20 6.70 18.39 12.03
N GLU A 21 5.90 19.44 11.87
CA GLU A 21 4.87 19.82 12.86
C GLU A 21 3.79 18.75 13.03
N ARG A 22 3.29 18.20 11.91
CA ARG A 22 2.31 17.12 11.91
C ARG A 22 2.89 15.85 12.50
N MET A 23 4.14 15.53 12.15
CA MET A 23 4.87 14.41 12.73
C MET A 23 4.93 14.54 14.25
N ASN A 24 5.41 15.68 14.77
CA ASN A 24 5.51 15.91 16.21
C ASN A 24 4.15 15.81 16.92
N ALA A 25 3.08 16.30 16.30
CA ALA A 25 1.71 16.16 16.84
C ALA A 25 1.25 14.69 16.88
N THR A 26 1.51 13.92 15.83
CA THR A 26 1.20 12.48 15.78
C THR A 26 2.00 11.71 16.84
N ILE A 27 3.29 12.02 17.03
CA ILE A 27 4.10 11.40 18.08
C ILE A 27 3.56 11.78 19.47
N ALA A 28 3.26 13.06 19.71
CA ALA A 28 2.69 13.53 20.98
C ALA A 28 1.36 12.85 21.33
N LYS A 29 0.53 12.54 20.31
CA LYS A 29 -0.71 11.76 20.47
C LYS A 29 -0.46 10.36 21.03
N PHE A 30 0.62 9.69 20.62
CA PHE A 30 0.96 8.33 21.08
C PHE A 30 1.82 8.29 22.35
N THR A 31 2.52 9.38 22.70
CA THR A 31 3.38 9.43 23.90
C THR A 31 2.66 9.99 25.12
N SER A 32 2.00 11.14 24.97
CA SER A 32 1.33 11.86 26.07
C SER A 32 -0.18 12.04 25.87
N GLY A 33 -0.70 11.69 24.70
CA GLY A 33 -2.08 11.91 24.31
C GLY A 33 -3.09 10.85 24.78
N PRO A 34 -4.36 10.99 24.39
CA PRO A 34 -5.45 10.07 24.77
C PRO A 34 -5.31 8.66 24.17
N SER A 35 -4.49 8.54 23.11
CA SER A 35 -4.14 7.30 22.43
C SER A 35 -2.78 6.76 22.87
N ARG A 36 -2.32 7.11 24.09
CA ARG A 36 -1.01 6.71 24.59
C ARG A 36 -0.81 5.20 24.50
N LEU A 37 0.31 4.81 23.89
CA LEU A 37 0.75 3.43 23.75
C LEU A 37 2.05 3.27 24.52
N GLU A 38 1.98 2.59 25.67
CA GLU A 38 3.16 2.41 26.54
C GLU A 38 4.29 1.66 25.82
N SER A 39 3.96 0.66 25.02
CA SER A 39 4.94 -0.02 24.17
C SER A 39 5.59 0.94 23.19
N PHE A 40 4.82 1.80 22.51
CA PHE A 40 5.38 2.78 21.59
C PHE A 40 6.37 3.72 22.31
N VAL A 41 6.02 4.22 23.51
CA VAL A 41 6.92 5.07 24.31
C VAL A 41 8.25 4.36 24.59
N ARG A 42 8.20 3.12 25.07
CA ARG A 42 9.42 2.34 25.39
C ARG A 42 10.28 2.07 24.15
N TYR A 43 9.66 1.69 23.03
CA TYR A 43 10.39 1.46 21.78
C TYR A 43 10.93 2.77 21.18
N SER A 44 10.20 3.89 21.30
CA SER A 44 10.66 5.21 20.83
C SER A 44 11.88 5.70 21.60
N GLN A 45 11.91 5.50 22.92
CA GLN A 45 13.08 5.82 23.74
C GLN A 45 14.33 5.01 23.33
N ARG A 46 14.15 3.78 22.84
CA ARG A 46 15.26 2.90 22.44
C ARG A 46 15.75 3.11 21.02
N TYR A 47 14.84 3.32 20.07
CA TYR A 47 15.12 3.36 18.63
C TYR A 47 15.04 4.77 18.02
N GLY A 48 14.59 5.75 18.83
CA GLY A 48 14.60 7.17 18.50
C GLY A 48 13.78 7.55 17.28
N ARG A 49 14.22 8.62 16.63
CA ARG A 49 13.51 9.31 15.55
C ARG A 49 13.19 8.41 14.35
N LYS A 50 13.99 7.37 14.07
CA LYS A 50 13.72 6.44 12.96
C LYS A 50 12.39 5.71 13.14
N LEU A 51 12.12 5.22 14.35
CA LEU A 51 10.85 4.54 14.64
C LEU A 51 9.67 5.50 14.57
N GLU A 52 9.82 6.70 15.14
CA GLU A 52 8.82 7.77 15.07
C GLU A 52 8.47 8.13 13.63
N THR A 53 9.49 8.25 12.77
CA THR A 53 9.35 8.52 11.34
C THR A 53 8.53 7.43 10.64
N LEU A 54 8.84 6.15 10.89
CA LEU A 54 8.08 5.02 10.33
C LEU A 54 6.62 5.03 10.80
N CYS A 55 6.39 5.27 12.09
CA CYS A 55 5.04 5.34 12.64
C CYS A 55 4.23 6.47 12.03
N PHE A 56 4.82 7.66 11.89
CA PHE A 56 4.16 8.79 11.25
C PHE A 56 3.82 8.51 9.78
N VAL A 57 4.76 7.96 9.01
CA VAL A 57 4.55 7.62 7.59
C VAL A 57 3.41 6.61 7.43
N VAL A 58 3.41 5.54 8.23
CA VAL A 58 2.37 4.50 8.16
C VAL A 58 1.00 5.06 8.57
N ASP A 59 0.95 5.86 9.63
CA ASP A 59 -0.29 6.51 10.09
C ASP A 59 -0.84 7.48 9.03
N ASN A 60 0.01 8.29 8.40
CA ASN A 60 -0.37 9.21 7.33
C ASN A 60 -0.88 8.46 6.09
N TRP A 61 -0.15 7.43 5.65
CA TRP A 61 -0.54 6.61 4.50
C TRP A 61 -1.93 6.01 4.68
N LEU A 62 -2.17 5.32 5.80
CA LEU A 62 -3.45 4.64 6.03
C LEU A 62 -4.60 5.60 6.34
N SER A 63 -4.30 6.76 6.93
CA SER A 63 -5.29 7.84 7.08
C SER A 63 -5.71 8.37 5.72
N SER A 64 -4.76 8.60 4.81
CA SER A 64 -5.03 9.11 3.45
C SER A 64 -5.83 8.11 2.61
N GLU A 65 -5.64 6.81 2.87
CA GLU A 65 -6.38 5.71 2.25
C GLU A 65 -7.76 5.45 2.89
N GLY A 66 -8.16 6.22 3.91
CA GLY A 66 -9.45 6.08 4.58
C GLY A 66 -9.60 4.80 5.40
N VAL A 67 -8.49 4.09 5.72
CA VAL A 67 -8.55 2.79 6.41
C VAL A 67 -9.18 2.94 7.79
N TYR A 68 -8.88 4.01 8.52
CA TYR A 68 -9.42 4.25 9.85
C TYR A 68 -10.90 4.67 9.85
N GLU A 69 -11.39 5.21 8.74
CA GLU A 69 -12.79 5.64 8.60
C GLU A 69 -13.69 4.49 8.17
N HIS A 70 -13.17 3.59 7.33
CA HIS A 70 -13.92 2.50 6.71
C HIS A 70 -13.67 1.13 7.34
N SER A 71 -12.86 1.04 8.39
CA SER A 71 -12.61 -0.21 9.11
C SER A 71 -12.69 -0.06 10.62
N THR A 72 -12.68 -1.19 11.33
CA THR A 72 -12.61 -1.21 12.80
C THR A 72 -11.19 -0.93 13.33
N LEU A 73 -10.21 -0.81 12.44
CA LEU A 73 -8.84 -0.50 12.84
C LEU A 73 -8.74 0.96 13.21
N ARG A 74 -7.99 1.20 14.29
CA ARG A 74 -7.59 2.54 14.69
C ARG A 74 -6.10 2.67 14.53
N SER A 75 -5.62 3.91 14.55
CA SER A 75 -4.19 4.22 14.49
C SER A 75 -3.38 3.41 15.51
N GLU A 76 -3.91 3.20 16.73
CA GLU A 76 -3.19 2.45 17.76
C GLU A 76 -2.93 0.99 17.39
N HIS A 77 -3.89 0.36 16.69
CA HIS A 77 -3.77 -1.04 16.28
C HIS A 77 -2.68 -1.20 15.22
N VAL A 78 -2.61 -0.28 14.26
CA VAL A 78 -1.59 -0.33 13.20
C VAL A 78 -0.20 -0.07 13.75
N ILE A 79 -0.03 0.94 14.62
CA ILE A 79 1.27 1.18 15.26
C ILE A 79 1.72 -0.05 16.07
N THR A 80 0.78 -0.72 16.74
CA THR A 80 1.08 -1.97 17.44
C THR A 80 1.51 -3.08 16.47
N LEU A 81 0.82 -3.25 15.34
CA LEU A 81 1.21 -4.21 14.30
C LEU A 81 2.60 -3.92 13.72
N LEU A 82 2.96 -2.64 13.53
CA LEU A 82 4.29 -2.24 13.06
C LEU A 82 5.37 -2.60 14.09
N LEU A 83 5.13 -2.35 15.38
CA LEU A 83 6.04 -2.73 16.45
C LEU A 83 6.21 -4.25 16.53
N GLN A 84 5.10 -4.99 16.47
CA GLN A 84 5.09 -6.47 16.43
C GLN A 84 5.89 -6.99 15.24
N PHE A 85 5.65 -6.44 14.05
CA PHE A 85 6.41 -6.78 12.85
C PHE A 85 7.91 -6.53 13.05
N GLY A 86 8.26 -5.36 13.61
CA GLY A 86 9.65 -5.01 13.90
C GLY A 86 10.36 -6.02 14.79
N ILE A 87 9.68 -6.54 15.83
CA ILE A 87 10.23 -7.57 16.73
C ILE A 87 10.11 -9.00 16.22
N GLY A 88 9.54 -9.20 15.02
CA GLY A 88 9.38 -10.52 14.40
C GLY A 88 8.11 -11.28 14.80
N ILE A 89 7.10 -10.61 15.36
CA ILE A 89 5.77 -11.19 15.59
C ILE A 89 4.93 -10.99 14.33
N LEU A 90 4.66 -12.09 13.62
CA LEU A 90 3.84 -12.13 12.42
C LEU A 90 2.54 -12.90 12.69
N HIS A 91 1.43 -12.42 12.17
CA HIS A 91 0.12 -13.06 12.26
C HIS A 91 -0.14 -13.95 11.04
N GLY A 92 -0.88 -15.05 11.24
CA GLY A 92 -1.17 -16.04 10.21
C GLY A 92 -0.40 -17.37 10.38
N LYS A 93 -0.61 -18.30 9.44
CA LYS A 93 0.09 -19.60 9.46
C LYS A 93 1.53 -19.42 8.96
N HIS A 94 2.47 -20.08 9.65
CA HIS A 94 3.91 -20.03 9.34
C HIS A 94 4.41 -21.37 8.82
N SER A 95 5.16 -21.36 7.70
CA SER A 95 6.00 -22.49 7.29
C SER A 95 7.35 -22.41 8.01
N PRO A 96 7.97 -23.53 8.40
CA PRO A 96 9.30 -23.53 9.03
C PRO A 96 10.39 -22.83 8.22
N LEU A 97 10.24 -22.77 6.89
CA LEU A 97 11.16 -22.09 5.96
C LEU A 97 11.10 -20.56 6.08
N ASP A 98 10.02 -20.01 6.64
CA ASP A 98 9.79 -18.57 6.72
C ASP A 98 10.63 -17.90 7.81
N PHE A 99 11.01 -18.65 8.85
CA PHE A 99 11.89 -18.18 9.92
C PHE A 99 13.32 -17.90 9.43
N ILE A 100 13.71 -18.49 8.29
CA ILE A 100 15.06 -18.37 7.73
C ILE A 100 15.26 -17.04 7.01
N ASN A 101 14.19 -16.44 6.47
CA ASN A 101 14.22 -15.15 5.77
C ASN A 101 13.72 -13.98 6.64
N GLN A 102 13.50 -14.22 7.94
CA GLN A 102 12.87 -13.24 8.81
C GLN A 102 13.87 -12.16 9.24
N SER A 103 13.74 -10.97 8.66
CA SER A 103 14.44 -9.77 9.09
C SER A 103 13.78 -9.22 10.36
N VAL A 104 14.39 -9.47 11.52
CA VAL A 104 14.02 -8.80 12.78
C VAL A 104 14.68 -7.42 12.77
N PHE A 105 13.87 -6.37 12.85
CA PHE A 105 14.33 -4.97 12.79
C PHE A 105 14.46 -4.32 14.16
N LEU A 106 13.71 -4.81 15.14
CA LEU A 106 13.67 -4.36 16.53
C LEU A 106 13.97 -5.55 17.45
N SER A 107 14.71 -5.31 18.52
CA SER A 107 14.94 -6.30 19.57
C SER A 107 13.75 -6.29 20.53
N PRO A 108 13.19 -7.46 20.91
CA PRO A 108 12.14 -7.53 21.92
C PRO A 108 12.63 -6.92 23.25
N LEU A 109 11.82 -6.03 23.82
CA LEU A 109 12.03 -5.52 25.17
C LEU A 109 11.55 -6.58 26.18
N VAL A 110 12.48 -7.23 26.90
CA VAL A 110 12.16 -8.15 27.99
C VAL A 110 12.38 -7.41 29.31
N ASP A 111 11.35 -7.37 30.17
CA ASP A 111 11.30 -6.54 31.38
C ASP A 111 12.31 -6.94 32.50
N ASN A 112 13.22 -7.90 32.27
CA ASN A 112 14.19 -8.35 33.27
C ASN A 112 15.62 -8.34 32.72
N THR A 113 16.20 -7.15 32.59
CA THR A 113 17.64 -6.99 32.85
C THR A 113 17.89 -5.55 33.27
N GLU A 114 17.90 -5.34 34.58
CA GLU A 114 18.58 -4.21 35.20
C GLU A 114 20.01 -4.12 34.65
N GLY A 115 20.43 -2.91 34.32
CA GLY A 115 21.83 -2.57 34.11
C GLY A 115 22.40 -3.05 32.78
N ILE A 116 22.36 -2.18 31.79
CA ILE A 116 23.58 -1.73 31.09
C ILE A 116 23.22 -0.36 30.51
N ASN A 117 23.84 0.67 31.08
CA ASN A 117 24.18 1.87 30.35
C ASN A 117 25.04 1.44 29.15
N SER A 118 24.41 1.02 28.06
CA SER A 118 25.06 1.06 26.76
C SER A 118 24.61 2.38 26.16
N ASP A 119 25.50 3.35 26.26
CA ASP A 119 25.51 4.66 25.60
C ASP A 119 25.62 4.53 24.06
N GLY A 120 25.04 3.45 23.50
CA GLY A 120 24.93 3.20 22.08
C GLY A 120 23.45 3.24 21.75
N GLU A 121 23.03 4.23 20.97
CA GLU A 121 21.77 4.17 20.25
C GLU A 121 21.64 2.78 19.61
N TYR A 122 20.60 2.03 19.99
CA TYR A 122 20.30 0.78 19.30
C TYR A 122 19.87 1.15 17.88
N MET A 123 20.82 1.09 16.96
CA MET A 123 20.61 1.56 15.61
C MET A 123 19.83 0.51 14.83
N ILE A 124 18.68 0.91 14.29
CA ILE A 124 18.02 0.14 13.24
C ILE A 124 18.98 0.11 12.03
N MET A 125 19.57 -1.06 11.78
CA MET A 125 20.59 -1.27 10.74
C MET A 125 19.99 -1.26 9.32
N ALA A 126 18.69 -1.51 9.21
CA ALA A 126 17.96 -1.41 7.95
C ALA A 126 17.59 0.05 7.62
N SER A 127 17.47 0.36 6.33
CA SER A 127 16.96 1.66 5.90
C SER A 127 15.45 1.76 6.16
N LEU A 128 14.92 2.99 6.26
CA LEU A 128 13.48 3.21 6.48
C LEU A 128 12.65 2.61 5.33
N GLY A 129 13.16 2.72 4.09
CA GLY A 129 12.54 2.12 2.92
C GLY A 129 12.49 0.60 2.96
N ASP A 130 13.54 -0.08 3.47
CA ASP A 130 13.56 -1.55 3.54
C ASP A 130 12.49 -2.03 4.50
N ILE A 131 12.35 -1.37 5.65
CA ILE A 131 11.38 -1.70 6.68
C ILE A 131 9.97 -1.44 6.18
N LEU A 132 9.73 -0.28 5.56
CA LEU A 132 8.40 0.06 5.05
C LEU A 132 7.97 -0.90 3.94
N ILE A 133 8.84 -1.21 2.96
CA ILE A 133 8.52 -2.16 1.89
C ILE A 133 8.24 -3.55 2.47
N SER A 134 9.05 -3.99 3.44
CA SER A 134 8.89 -5.30 4.06
C SER A 134 7.61 -5.38 4.90
N PHE A 135 7.25 -4.29 5.58
CA PHE A 135 5.99 -4.18 6.32
C PHE A 135 4.77 -4.19 5.39
N VAL A 136 4.81 -3.39 4.31
CA VAL A 136 3.75 -3.35 3.28
C VAL A 136 3.61 -4.71 2.60
N SER A 137 4.73 -5.37 2.28
CA SER A 137 4.74 -6.73 1.72
C SER A 137 4.13 -7.75 2.68
N TYR A 138 4.38 -7.63 3.98
CA TYR A 138 3.78 -8.48 4.99
C TYR A 138 2.26 -8.29 5.08
N LEU A 139 1.77 -7.05 5.13
CA LEU A 139 0.34 -6.75 5.15
C LEU A 139 -0.38 -7.19 3.86
N ALA A 140 0.33 -7.13 2.73
CA ALA A 140 -0.13 -7.61 1.43
C ALA A 140 -0.13 -9.14 1.29
N SER A 141 0.50 -9.86 2.22
CA SER A 141 0.69 -11.30 2.11
C SER A 141 -0.62 -12.06 2.35
N GLU A 142 -0.76 -13.19 1.66
CA GLU A 142 -1.87 -14.12 1.89
C GLU A 142 -1.96 -14.58 3.36
N ARG A 143 -0.82 -14.61 4.06
CA ARG A 143 -0.74 -15.03 5.47
C ARG A 143 -1.43 -14.05 6.40
N PHE A 144 -1.20 -12.76 6.18
CA PHE A 144 -1.87 -11.71 6.94
C PHE A 144 -3.36 -11.68 6.61
N ALA A 145 -3.71 -11.78 5.32
CA ALA A 145 -5.10 -11.83 4.87
C ALA A 145 -5.88 -12.99 5.52
N ASN A 146 -5.25 -14.17 5.62
CA ASN A 146 -5.84 -15.40 6.17
C ASN A 146 -5.55 -15.63 7.66
N ALA A 147 -5.13 -14.61 8.40
CA ALA A 147 -4.94 -14.74 9.85
C ALA A 147 -6.25 -15.15 10.53
N CYS A 148 -6.19 -16.03 11.55
CA CYS A 148 -7.40 -16.39 12.30
C CYS A 148 -7.82 -15.28 13.27
N ALA A 149 -6.84 -14.55 13.81
CA ALA A 149 -7.04 -13.41 14.68
C ALA A 149 -5.77 -12.54 14.68
N LEU A 150 -5.93 -11.25 14.95
CA LEU A 150 -4.85 -10.31 15.22
C LEU A 150 -4.85 -9.96 16.70
N SER A 151 -3.83 -10.44 17.41
CA SER A 151 -3.57 -10.03 18.79
C SER A 151 -2.76 -8.74 18.79
N MET A 152 -3.32 -7.66 19.33
CA MET A 152 -2.68 -6.36 19.53
C MET A 152 -1.93 -6.30 20.87
N LEU A 153 -1.54 -7.45 21.42
CA LEU A 153 -0.75 -7.52 22.65
C LEU A 153 0.73 -7.49 22.32
N MET A 154 1.45 -6.57 22.93
CA MET A 154 2.92 -6.61 22.94
C MET A 154 3.41 -7.56 24.04
N PRO A 155 4.49 -8.33 23.80
CA PRO A 155 5.13 -9.13 24.85
C PRO A 155 5.49 -8.26 26.06
N GLY A 156 5.17 -8.72 27.26
CA GLY A 156 5.46 -7.99 28.51
C GLY A 156 4.47 -6.88 28.89
N SER A 157 3.44 -6.59 28.09
CA SER A 157 2.44 -5.58 28.44
C SER A 157 1.45 -6.11 29.50
N THR A 158 1.33 -5.42 30.63
CA THR A 158 0.27 -5.66 31.62
C THR A 158 -1.03 -5.00 31.13
N ASN A 159 -2.11 -5.78 31.03
CA ASN A 159 -3.35 -5.35 30.39
C ASN A 159 -4.17 -4.39 31.26
N ASN A 160 -4.48 -3.20 30.75
CA ASN A 160 -5.53 -2.31 31.27
C ASN A 160 -6.84 -2.42 30.45
N GLY A 161 -7.38 -3.63 30.32
CA GLY A 161 -8.82 -3.85 30.04
C GLY A 161 -9.37 -3.46 28.66
N ARG A 162 -8.56 -3.07 27.67
CA ARG A 162 -9.04 -2.92 26.27
C ARG A 162 -8.96 -4.26 25.54
N THR A 163 -10.01 -4.63 24.81
CA THR A 163 -10.06 -5.84 23.98
C THR A 163 -9.06 -5.72 22.83
N LEU A 164 -7.86 -6.25 23.04
CA LEU A 164 -6.71 -6.21 22.14
C LEU A 164 -6.72 -7.39 21.14
N LEU A 165 -7.89 -7.94 20.81
CA LEU A 165 -8.00 -9.10 19.92
C LEU A 165 -9.05 -8.85 18.84
N LEU A 166 -8.60 -8.79 17.60
CA LEU A 166 -9.48 -8.78 16.42
C LEU A 166 -9.62 -10.23 15.94
N SER A 167 -10.83 -10.76 15.92
CA SER A 167 -11.09 -12.18 15.63
C SER A 167 -11.79 -12.42 14.30
N LYS A 168 -12.22 -11.35 13.60
CA LYS A 168 -13.00 -11.47 12.37
C LYS A 168 -12.23 -10.90 11.18
N PRO A 169 -12.04 -11.66 10.08
CA PRO A 169 -11.26 -11.22 8.92
C PRO A 169 -11.66 -9.87 8.32
N TYR A 170 -12.95 -9.53 8.31
CA TYR A 170 -13.42 -8.23 7.79
C TYR A 170 -12.81 -7.03 8.53
N GLN A 171 -12.34 -7.21 9.77
CA GLN A 171 -11.77 -6.14 10.59
C GLN A 171 -10.44 -5.60 10.04
N TRP A 172 -9.67 -6.43 9.31
CA TRP A 172 -8.39 -6.05 8.70
C TRP A 172 -8.34 -6.31 7.19
N ALA A 173 -9.44 -6.77 6.58
CA ALA A 173 -9.52 -7.01 5.14
C ALA A 173 -9.19 -5.76 4.32
N LEU A 174 -9.71 -4.59 4.71
CA LEU A 174 -9.41 -3.32 4.04
C LEU A 174 -7.91 -2.97 4.11
N LEU A 175 -7.29 -3.14 5.29
CA LEU A 175 -5.86 -2.93 5.47
C LEU A 175 -5.02 -3.83 4.54
N SER A 176 -5.38 -5.12 4.47
CA SER A 176 -4.69 -6.07 3.59
C SER A 176 -4.87 -5.71 2.10
N ALA A 177 -6.07 -5.30 1.70
CA ALA A 177 -6.35 -4.88 0.32
C ALA A 177 -5.57 -3.61 -0.09
N VAL A 178 -5.56 -2.59 0.78
CA VAL A 178 -4.77 -1.35 0.56
C VAL A 178 -3.28 -1.66 0.50
N ALA A 179 -2.77 -2.50 1.41
CA ALA A 179 -1.38 -2.93 1.38
C ALA A 179 -1.03 -3.73 0.12
N PHE A 180 -1.91 -4.64 -0.32
CA PHE A 180 -1.73 -5.42 -1.54
C PHE A 180 -1.60 -4.51 -2.77
N ARG A 181 -2.53 -3.55 -2.91
CA ARG A 181 -2.50 -2.56 -3.99
C ARG A 181 -1.22 -1.73 -3.95
N THR A 182 -0.86 -1.24 -2.77
CA THR A 182 0.35 -0.41 -2.57
C THR A 182 1.61 -1.18 -2.91
N PHE A 183 1.74 -2.42 -2.41
CA PHE A 183 2.89 -3.28 -2.68
C PHE A 183 3.04 -3.56 -4.18
N HIS A 184 1.96 -3.95 -4.86
CA HIS A 184 1.99 -4.24 -6.28
C HIS A 184 2.34 -3.00 -7.10
N HIS A 185 1.79 -1.84 -6.76
CA HIS A 185 2.11 -0.59 -7.44
C HIS A 185 3.59 -0.23 -7.28
N VAL A 186 4.14 -0.28 -6.06
CA VAL A 186 5.57 -0.02 -5.81
C VAL A 186 6.45 -1.04 -6.54
N ALA A 187 6.08 -2.31 -6.56
CA ALA A 187 6.84 -3.36 -7.24
C ALA A 187 6.85 -3.20 -8.77
N LEU A 188 5.73 -2.78 -9.37
CA LEU A 188 5.58 -2.66 -10.83
C LEU A 188 6.14 -1.34 -11.37
N THR A 189 5.84 -0.23 -10.69
CA THR A 189 6.18 1.12 -11.17
C THR A 189 7.48 1.66 -10.58
N SER A 190 7.91 1.11 -9.44
CA SER A 190 8.94 1.70 -8.59
C SER A 190 8.60 3.13 -8.13
N THR A 191 7.36 3.60 -8.25
CA THR A 191 6.93 4.92 -7.74
C THR A 191 6.27 4.79 -6.37
N PHE A 192 6.26 5.88 -5.60
CA PHE A 192 5.77 5.90 -4.21
C PHE A 192 4.47 6.69 -4.04
N GLU A 193 3.78 7.02 -5.14
CA GLU A 193 2.50 7.72 -5.13
C GLU A 193 1.47 7.01 -4.25
N ALA A 194 1.50 5.67 -4.24
CA ALA A 194 0.66 4.80 -3.41
C ALA A 194 0.78 5.01 -1.89
N LEU A 195 1.88 5.60 -1.44
CA LEU A 195 2.16 5.83 -0.03
C LEU A 195 1.75 7.25 0.41
N HIS A 196 1.25 8.09 -0.50
CA HIS A 196 0.86 9.49 -0.22
C HIS A 196 1.97 10.34 0.40
N LEU A 197 3.22 10.12 -0.05
CA LEU A 197 4.40 10.84 0.43
C LEU A 197 4.77 12.03 -0.45
N GLU A 198 4.20 12.11 -1.65
CA GLU A 198 4.47 13.15 -2.65
C GLU A 198 3.17 13.94 -2.88
N GLY A 199 3.25 15.27 -2.76
CA GLY A 199 2.15 16.19 -2.42
C GLY A 199 1.02 16.42 -3.42
N ASP A 200 0.72 15.49 -4.33
CA ASP A 200 -0.48 15.54 -5.16
C ASP A 200 -1.54 14.57 -4.61
N SER A 201 -2.24 15.03 -3.56
CA SER A 201 -3.35 14.33 -2.92
C SER A 201 -4.62 14.42 -3.76
N GLY A 202 -4.59 13.88 -4.98
CA GLY A 202 -5.82 13.36 -5.57
C GLY A 202 -6.24 12.14 -4.75
N THR A 203 -7.50 12.09 -4.29
CA THR A 203 -8.08 10.87 -3.70
C THR A 203 -7.64 9.67 -4.52
N TRP A 204 -6.93 8.73 -3.90
CA TRP A 204 -6.37 7.55 -4.55
C TRP A 204 -7.50 6.55 -4.83
N ASP A 205 -8.34 6.91 -5.78
CA ASP A 205 -9.39 6.03 -6.30
C ASP A 205 -8.81 5.01 -7.29
N PHE A 206 -7.59 4.56 -7.03
CA PHE A 206 -6.86 3.61 -7.85
C PHE A 206 -7.43 2.22 -7.59
N GLY A 207 -8.48 1.84 -8.30
CA GLY A 207 -8.96 0.45 -8.33
C GLY A 207 -8.35 -0.29 -9.51
N GLU A 208 -8.11 -1.60 -9.38
CA GLU A 208 -8.13 -2.47 -10.56
C GLU A 208 -9.59 -2.59 -11.03
N SER A 209 -9.85 -2.85 -12.31
CA SER A 209 -11.21 -3.19 -12.76
C SER A 209 -11.72 -4.44 -12.02
N ASP A 210 -12.79 -4.31 -11.23
CA ASP A 210 -13.39 -5.43 -10.48
C ASP A 210 -13.85 -6.57 -11.39
N THR A 211 -14.19 -6.25 -12.64
CA THR A 211 -14.53 -7.20 -13.70
C THR A 211 -13.65 -6.94 -14.93
N PRO A 212 -12.67 -7.81 -15.24
CA PRO A 212 -11.86 -7.65 -16.42
C PRO A 212 -12.72 -7.83 -17.68
N MET A 213 -12.56 -6.97 -18.67
CA MET A 213 -13.38 -7.01 -19.89
C MET A 213 -12.74 -7.95 -20.91
N VAL A 214 -13.53 -8.89 -21.44
CA VAL A 214 -13.11 -9.76 -22.53
C VAL A 214 -13.54 -9.15 -23.86
N ILE A 215 -12.58 -8.77 -24.69
CA ILE A 215 -12.81 -8.28 -26.05
C ILE A 215 -12.31 -9.30 -27.08
N PRO A 216 -12.85 -9.28 -28.31
CA PRO A 216 -12.35 -10.13 -29.39
C PRO A 216 -10.88 -9.78 -29.73
N GLY A 217 -10.07 -10.81 -30.03
CA GLY A 217 -8.60 -10.74 -30.18
C GLY A 217 -8.10 -10.30 -31.57
N ASP A 218 -9.03 -10.15 -32.51
CA ASP A 218 -8.88 -9.57 -33.85
C ASP A 218 -8.48 -8.09 -33.87
N MET A 219 -8.53 -7.42 -32.70
CA MET A 219 -7.98 -6.08 -32.45
C MET A 219 -6.50 -5.93 -32.84
N SER A 220 -5.77 -7.03 -32.98
CA SER A 220 -4.33 -7.04 -33.26
C SER A 220 -3.98 -7.08 -34.75
N THR A 221 -4.92 -7.38 -35.66
CA THR A 221 -4.56 -7.80 -37.02
C THR A 221 -5.42 -7.28 -38.17
N SER A 222 -6.59 -6.67 -37.93
CA SER A 222 -7.52 -6.42 -39.05
C SER A 222 -7.18 -5.22 -39.96
N ASN A 223 -6.44 -4.21 -39.50
CA ASN A 223 -6.17 -2.99 -40.29
C ASN A 223 -4.75 -2.41 -40.13
N GLY A 224 -3.76 -3.20 -39.72
CA GLY A 224 -2.35 -2.76 -39.62
C GLY A 224 -2.02 -1.85 -38.43
N VAL A 225 -2.97 -1.59 -37.53
CA VAL A 225 -2.73 -0.86 -36.28
C VAL A 225 -2.28 -1.84 -35.20
N ASN A 226 -1.06 -1.66 -34.69
CA ASN A 226 -0.51 -2.49 -33.62
C ASN A 226 -1.31 -2.29 -32.31
N LEU A 227 -1.58 -3.38 -31.59
CA LEU A 227 -2.18 -3.40 -30.25
C LEU A 227 -1.54 -2.36 -29.30
N GLN A 228 -0.22 -2.14 -29.38
CA GLN A 228 0.45 -1.11 -28.58
C GLN A 228 -0.04 0.31 -28.87
N ARG A 229 -0.35 0.63 -30.13
CA ARG A 229 -0.89 1.94 -30.53
C ARG A 229 -2.33 2.10 -30.05
N ILE A 230 -3.11 1.02 -30.08
CA ILE A 230 -4.47 0.98 -29.52
C ILE A 230 -4.43 1.22 -28.01
N ILE A 231 -3.57 0.49 -27.28
CA ILE A 231 -3.39 0.66 -25.83
C ILE A 231 -2.94 2.09 -25.51
N ALA A 232 -1.99 2.65 -26.26
CA ALA A 232 -1.52 4.02 -26.04
C ALA A 232 -2.63 5.06 -26.25
N ALA A 233 -3.44 4.92 -27.31
CA ALA A 233 -4.58 5.80 -27.57
C ALA A 233 -5.65 5.66 -26.47
N LEU A 234 -6.03 4.43 -26.12
CA LEU A 234 -6.99 4.17 -25.04
C LEU A 234 -6.51 4.72 -23.70
N LYS A 235 -5.22 4.54 -23.36
CA LYS A 235 -4.62 5.10 -22.15
C LYS A 235 -4.68 6.62 -22.15
N LYS A 236 -4.35 7.26 -23.28
CA LYS A 236 -4.41 8.72 -23.45
C LYS A 236 -5.83 9.27 -23.35
N TRP A 237 -6.82 8.59 -23.92
CA TRP A 237 -8.21 9.07 -23.98
C TRP A 237 -8.99 8.81 -22.70
N SER A 238 -8.74 7.67 -22.04
CA SER A 238 -9.44 7.32 -20.79
C SER A 238 -8.80 7.91 -19.53
N GLY A 239 -7.54 8.34 -19.60
CA GLY A 239 -6.81 8.83 -18.43
C GLY A 239 -6.45 7.74 -17.41
N VAL A 240 -6.62 6.45 -17.76
CA VAL A 240 -6.17 5.35 -16.91
C VAL A 240 -4.64 5.36 -16.81
N LYS A 241 -4.11 5.03 -15.64
CA LYS A 241 -2.66 5.00 -15.42
C LYS A 241 -2.05 3.75 -16.06
N GLU A 242 -2.75 2.62 -16.02
CA GLU A 242 -2.27 1.35 -16.59
C GLU A 242 -3.38 0.55 -17.27
N ILE A 243 -3.00 -0.14 -18.34
CA ILE A 243 -3.83 -1.12 -19.05
C ILE A 243 -2.99 -2.39 -19.18
N MET A 244 -3.52 -3.51 -18.70
CA MET A 244 -2.94 -4.83 -18.86
C MET A 244 -3.81 -5.65 -19.81
N CYS A 245 -3.20 -6.17 -20.87
CA CYS A 245 -3.86 -7.07 -21.80
C CYS A 245 -3.29 -8.48 -21.65
N ARG A 246 -4.17 -9.48 -21.46
CA ARG A 246 -3.80 -10.89 -21.38
C ARG A 246 -4.64 -11.69 -22.37
N THR A 247 -3.99 -12.50 -23.19
CA THR A 247 -4.69 -13.41 -24.10
C THR A 247 -5.29 -14.56 -23.31
N VAL A 248 -6.63 -14.74 -23.37
CA VAL A 248 -7.33 -15.83 -22.68
C VAL A 248 -7.61 -17.00 -23.63
N ARG A 249 -7.93 -16.71 -24.89
CA ARG A 249 -8.09 -17.68 -25.98
C ARG A 249 -7.51 -17.09 -27.28
N ARG A 250 -7.37 -17.92 -28.33
CA ARG A 250 -6.79 -17.49 -29.63
C ARG A 250 -7.41 -16.19 -30.16
N ASP A 251 -8.71 -15.97 -29.92
CA ASP A 251 -9.46 -14.81 -30.40
C ASP A 251 -10.09 -13.98 -29.26
N GLN A 252 -9.54 -14.03 -28.04
CA GLN A 252 -10.06 -13.25 -26.90
C GLN A 252 -8.94 -12.63 -26.07
N LEU A 253 -9.01 -11.32 -25.89
CA LEU A 253 -8.14 -10.52 -25.03
C LEU A 253 -8.91 -10.11 -23.78
N MET A 254 -8.36 -10.41 -22.62
CA MET A 254 -8.82 -9.87 -21.34
C MET A 254 -8.05 -8.59 -21.04
N ILE A 255 -8.79 -7.51 -20.81
CA ILE A 255 -8.25 -6.22 -20.45
C ILE A 255 -8.58 -5.95 -18.98
N SER A 256 -7.54 -5.77 -18.17
CA SER A 256 -7.65 -5.12 -16.87
C SER A 256 -6.99 -3.74 -16.93
N CYS A 257 -7.43 -2.84 -16.07
CA CYS A 257 -6.92 -1.48 -16.03
C CYS A 257 -6.86 -0.96 -14.61
N ALA A 258 -6.01 0.04 -14.40
CA ALA A 258 -5.84 0.68 -13.11
C ALA A 258 -5.86 2.21 -13.25
N GLY A 259 -6.63 2.86 -12.39
CA GLY A 259 -6.90 4.30 -12.41
C GLY A 259 -8.16 4.65 -11.61
N SER A 260 -8.54 5.94 -11.61
CA SER A 260 -9.78 6.39 -10.97
C SER A 260 -11.02 5.64 -11.50
N ILE A 261 -12.10 5.57 -10.72
CA ILE A 261 -13.39 5.01 -11.18
C ILE A 261 -13.82 5.69 -12.48
N THR A 262 -13.70 7.02 -12.57
CA THR A 262 -14.06 7.78 -13.77
C THR A 262 -13.24 7.40 -14.99
N ALA A 263 -11.92 7.20 -14.82
CA ALA A 263 -11.04 6.77 -15.89
C ALA A 263 -11.33 5.33 -16.33
N ARG A 264 -11.58 4.42 -15.37
CA ARG A 264 -11.95 3.02 -15.66
C ARG A 264 -13.30 2.92 -16.36
N GLN A 265 -14.30 3.69 -15.93
CA GLN A 265 -15.60 3.80 -16.61
C GLN A 265 -15.44 4.39 -18.02
N CYS A 266 -14.57 5.38 -18.19
CA CYS A 266 -14.26 5.93 -19.49
C CYS A 266 -13.63 4.89 -20.42
N LEU A 267 -12.66 4.10 -19.92
CA LEU A 267 -12.08 3.00 -20.68
C LEU A 267 -13.13 1.93 -21.00
N GLN A 268 -14.01 1.61 -20.06
CA GLN A 268 -15.12 0.67 -20.28
C GLN A 268 -16.01 1.13 -21.44
N ARG A 269 -16.39 2.41 -21.49
CA ARG A 269 -17.17 2.98 -22.61
C ARG A 269 -16.41 2.90 -23.94
N LEU A 270 -15.12 3.21 -23.94
CA LEU A 270 -14.29 3.14 -25.14
C LEU A 270 -14.17 1.71 -25.69
N LEU A 271 -14.09 0.71 -24.80
CA LEU A 271 -14.02 -0.71 -25.19
C LEU A 271 -15.36 -1.27 -25.68
N LEU A 272 -16.48 -0.57 -25.45
CA LEU A 272 -17.80 -0.93 -25.99
C LEU A 272 -18.03 -0.39 -27.41
N ILE A 273 -17.16 0.49 -27.93
CA ILE A 273 -17.24 0.99 -29.30
C ILE A 273 -16.94 -0.17 -30.27
N GLU A 274 -17.65 -0.23 -31.38
CA GLU A 274 -17.34 -1.17 -32.46
C GLU A 274 -15.88 -1.02 -32.92
N GLN A 275 -15.18 -2.15 -33.03
CA GLN A 275 -13.74 -2.18 -33.26
C GLN A 275 -13.31 -1.42 -34.52
N SER A 276 -14.09 -1.54 -35.61
CA SER A 276 -13.86 -0.81 -36.87
C SER A 276 -13.83 0.70 -36.65
N ARG A 277 -14.83 1.22 -35.92
CA ARG A 277 -14.94 2.64 -35.59
C ARG A 277 -13.82 3.09 -34.65
N LEU A 278 -13.44 2.27 -33.67
CA LEU A 278 -12.32 2.58 -32.77
C LEU A 278 -11.01 2.72 -33.54
N ILE A 279 -10.76 1.83 -34.51
CA ILE A 279 -9.58 1.90 -35.38
C ILE A 279 -9.60 3.18 -36.21
N ASP A 280 -10.75 3.57 -36.77
CA ASP A 280 -10.89 4.82 -37.53
C ASP A 280 -10.55 6.06 -36.68
N PHE A 281 -11.00 6.09 -35.41
CA PHE A 281 -10.64 7.14 -34.45
C PHE A 281 -9.13 7.21 -34.19
N ILE A 282 -8.47 6.04 -34.05
CA ILE A 282 -7.02 5.97 -33.82
C ILE A 282 -6.22 6.39 -35.06
N CYS A 283 -6.71 6.04 -36.25
CA CYS A 283 -6.08 6.40 -37.52
C CYS A 283 -6.23 7.89 -37.84
N SER A 284 -7.37 8.49 -37.48
CA SER A 284 -7.65 9.92 -37.66
C SER A 284 -7.16 10.81 -36.52
N ASP A 285 -6.58 10.24 -35.46
CA ASP A 285 -6.18 10.91 -34.20
C ASP A 285 -7.32 11.76 -33.60
N THR A 286 -8.57 11.33 -33.79
CA THR A 286 -9.75 12.00 -33.27
C THR A 286 -10.21 11.31 -31.99
N ILE A 287 -10.45 12.09 -30.94
CA ILE A 287 -10.90 11.57 -29.64
C ILE A 287 -12.39 11.20 -29.76
N PRO A 288 -12.81 9.94 -29.49
CA PRO A 288 -14.22 9.53 -29.51
C PRO A 288 -15.08 10.36 -28.56
N ALA A 289 -16.36 10.54 -28.88
CA ALA A 289 -17.28 11.30 -28.04
C ALA A 289 -17.44 10.65 -26.64
N GLU A 290 -17.33 9.33 -26.57
CA GLU A 290 -17.38 8.51 -25.36
C GLU A 290 -16.22 8.79 -24.39
N ALA A 291 -15.12 9.39 -24.88
CA ALA A 291 -14.02 9.89 -24.07
C ALA A 291 -14.13 11.37 -23.70
N ARG A 292 -15.03 12.13 -24.34
CA ARG A 292 -15.28 13.54 -24.03
C ARG A 292 -16.36 13.58 -22.97
N SER A 293 -15.96 13.81 -21.72
CA SER A 293 -16.89 13.92 -20.59
C SER A 293 -17.76 15.17 -20.69
N GLU A 294 -18.80 15.15 -21.53
CA GLU A 294 -19.94 16.07 -21.46
C GLU A 294 -21.22 15.25 -21.24
N SER A 295 -21.34 14.65 -20.05
CA SER A 295 -22.59 14.24 -19.37
C SER A 295 -22.30 13.11 -18.39
N LEU A 296 -21.94 13.49 -17.16
CA LEU A 296 -22.32 12.88 -15.88
C LEU A 296 -21.71 13.70 -14.74
#